data_AF-A0A645JEV2-F1
#
_entry.id   AF-A0A645JEV2-F1
#
_cell.length_a   1.000
_cell.length_b   1.000
_cell.length_c   1.000
_cell.angle_alpha   90.00
_cell.angle_beta   90.00
_cell.angle_gamma   90.00
#
_symmetry.space_group_name_H-M   'P 1'
#
loop_
_entity.id
_entity.type
_entity.pdbx_description
1 polymer ?
#
loop_
_entity_poly.entity_id
_entity_poly.type
_entity_poly.pdbx_seq_one_letter_code
_entity_poly.pdbx_strand_id
1 'polypeptide(L)'
;MSREQIEAAGYGFHHQSDDGKYLIMGNGTRAFAVAAEQPEKANPLKHIEDTVEQNDNNFDGIINNTPTVDELEAKVKAGETISLVDLANAVKADKERGKEAKPEKKPSIRAQLRADKEKAQKKNAKQKLQDLERS
;
A
#
# COMPACT_ATOMS: atom_id res chain seq x y z
N MET A 1 9.06 -12.92 -28.03
CA MET A 1 10.26 -13.72 -27.70
C MET A 1 11.34 -12.75 -27.26
N SER A 2 12.00 -13.02 -26.14
CA SER A 2 13.06 -12.14 -25.61
C SER A 2 14.38 -12.34 -26.35
N ARG A 3 15.28 -11.36 -26.27
CA ARG A 3 16.62 -11.43 -26.86
C ARG A 3 17.39 -12.65 -26.37
N GLU A 4 17.36 -12.90 -25.06
CA GLU A 4 18.08 -14.01 -24.42
C GLU A 4 17.54 -15.38 -24.87
N GLN A 5 16.23 -15.50 -25.09
CA GLN A 5 15.62 -16.72 -25.63
C GLN A 5 16.11 -17.00 -27.05
N ILE A 6 16.30 -15.96 -27.85
CA ILE A 6 16.73 -16.06 -29.25
C ILE A 6 18.26 -16.30 -29.33
N GLU A 7 19.05 -15.66 -28.48
CA GLU A 7 20.49 -15.94 -28.28
C GLU A 7 20.71 -17.39 -27.80
N ALA A 8 19.93 -17.87 -26.83
CA ALA A 8 20.00 -19.26 -26.34
C ALA A 8 19.57 -20.29 -27.39
N ALA A 9 18.70 -19.91 -28.34
CA ALA A 9 18.34 -20.72 -29.49
C ALA A 9 19.41 -20.72 -30.60
N GLY A 10 20.57 -20.09 -30.37
CA GLY A 10 21.71 -20.07 -31.28
C GLY A 10 21.68 -18.95 -32.32
N TYR A 11 20.73 -18.01 -32.24
CA TYR A 11 20.69 -16.86 -33.15
C TYR A 11 21.58 -15.74 -32.59
N GLY A 12 22.62 -15.36 -33.33
CA GLY A 12 23.53 -14.29 -32.96
C GLY A 12 23.07 -12.92 -33.45
N PHE A 13 23.51 -11.86 -32.80
CA PHE A 13 23.26 -10.50 -33.25
C PHE A 13 23.99 -10.21 -34.58
N HIS A 14 23.27 -9.73 -35.59
CA HIS A 14 23.84 -9.42 -36.91
C HIS A 14 23.78 -7.93 -37.25
N HIS A 15 22.65 -7.27 -36.98
CA HIS A 15 22.43 -5.89 -37.38
C HIS A 15 21.40 -5.23 -36.46
N GLN A 16 21.52 -3.93 -36.23
CA GLN A 16 20.48 -3.13 -35.58
C GLN A 16 19.76 -2.32 -36.65
N SER A 17 18.45 -2.22 -36.56
CA SER A 17 17.66 -1.41 -37.49
C SER A 17 18.04 0.07 -37.38
N ASP A 18 17.87 0.84 -38.45
CA ASP A 18 18.28 2.25 -38.51
C ASP A 18 17.58 3.13 -37.45
N ASP A 19 16.39 2.74 -37.02
CA ASP A 19 15.62 3.41 -35.97
C ASP A 19 16.00 2.95 -34.55
N GLY A 20 16.94 2.02 -34.42
CA GLY A 20 17.42 1.46 -33.15
C GLY A 20 16.43 0.54 -32.43
N LYS A 21 15.19 0.41 -32.91
CA LYS A 21 14.10 -0.26 -32.19
C LYS A 21 14.16 -1.78 -32.26
N TYR A 22 14.82 -2.32 -33.27
CA TYR A 22 14.92 -3.77 -33.46
C TYR A 22 16.36 -4.23 -33.68
N LEU A 23 16.72 -5.30 -32.98
CA LEU A 23 17.93 -6.09 -33.14
C LEU A 23 17.60 -7.27 -34.08
N ILE A 24 18.33 -7.40 -35.18
CA ILE A 24 18.20 -8.52 -36.10
C ILE A 24 19.12 -9.64 -35.63
N MET A 25 18.51 -10.76 -35.26
CA MET A 25 19.15 -11.94 -34.71
C MET A 25 19.09 -13.08 -35.73
N GLY A 26 20.23 -13.61 -36.15
CA GLY A 26 20.36 -14.57 -37.24
C GLY A 26 21.20 -15.81 -36.91
N ASN A 27 20.93 -16.93 -37.56
CA ASN A 27 21.74 -18.17 -37.49
C ASN A 27 22.20 -18.59 -38.91
N GLY A 28 22.29 -17.66 -39.86
CA GLY A 28 22.65 -17.94 -41.26
C GLY A 28 21.56 -18.59 -42.12
N THR A 29 20.61 -19.34 -41.53
CA THR A 29 19.45 -19.91 -42.28
C THR A 29 18.16 -19.13 -42.06
N ARG A 30 17.99 -18.53 -40.88
CA ARG A 30 16.81 -17.76 -40.48
C ARG A 30 17.24 -16.54 -39.68
N ALA A 31 16.45 -15.48 -39.76
CA ALA A 31 16.64 -14.26 -39.00
C ALA A 31 15.32 -13.77 -38.41
N PHE A 32 15.39 -13.19 -37.22
CA PHE A 32 14.25 -12.62 -36.50
C PHE A 32 14.57 -11.19 -36.06
N ALA A 33 13.60 -10.28 -36.20
CA ALA A 33 13.67 -8.96 -35.61
C ALA A 33 13.16 -9.00 -34.17
N VAL A 34 14.00 -8.62 -33.21
CA VAL A 34 13.70 -8.61 -31.78
C VAL A 34 13.69 -7.17 -31.31
N ALA A 35 12.66 -6.75 -30.57
CA ALA A 35 12.64 -5.41 -30.00
C ALA A 35 13.89 -5.20 -29.12
N ALA A 36 14.62 -4.10 -29.34
CA ALA A 36 15.83 -3.74 -28.61
C ALA A 36 15.52 -3.44 -27.14
N GLU A 37 14.36 -2.83 -26.91
CA GLU A 37 13.76 -2.67 -25.60
C GLU A 37 12.79 -3.83 -25.39
N GLN A 38 13.14 -4.75 -24.49
CA GLN A 38 12.13 -5.67 -23.99
C GLN A 38 11.15 -4.83 -23.20
N PRO A 39 9.83 -4.87 -23.48
CA PRO A 39 8.88 -4.29 -22.54
C PRO A 39 9.16 -4.97 -21.21
N GLU A 40 9.46 -4.18 -20.18
CA GLU A 40 9.61 -4.70 -18.82
C GLU A 40 8.46 -5.68 -18.62
N LYS A 41 8.78 -6.92 -18.24
CA LYS A 41 7.78 -7.89 -17.83
C LYS A 41 7.08 -7.27 -16.62
N ALA A 42 6.08 -6.43 -16.89
CA ALA A 42 5.14 -5.97 -15.90
C ALA A 42 4.51 -7.26 -15.40
N ASN A 43 4.95 -7.71 -14.22
CA ASN A 43 4.42 -8.90 -13.60
C ASN A 43 2.91 -8.64 -13.46
N PRO A 44 2.03 -9.35 -14.19
CA PRO A 44 0.60 -9.09 -14.14
C PRO A 44 0.03 -9.39 -12.75
N LEU A 45 0.79 -10.11 -11.92
CA LEU A 45 0.49 -10.41 -10.54
C LEU A 45 1.08 -9.38 -9.56
N LYS A 46 1.87 -8.39 -10.01
CA LYS A 46 2.43 -7.34 -9.13
C LYS A 46 1.31 -6.63 -8.35
N HIS A 47 0.21 -6.32 -9.03
CA HIS A 47 -0.97 -5.74 -8.40
C HIS A 47 -1.60 -6.65 -7.35
N ILE A 48 -1.50 -7.98 -7.51
CA ILE A 48 -2.03 -8.95 -6.56
C ILE A 48 -1.10 -9.07 -5.33
N GLU A 49 0.21 -9.08 -5.54
CA GLU A 49 1.21 -9.08 -4.45
C GLU A 49 1.13 -7.80 -3.60
N ASP A 50 1.08 -6.62 -4.24
CA ASP A 50 0.92 -5.33 -3.56
C ASP A 50 -0.44 -5.23 -2.81
N THR A 51 -1.50 -5.88 -3.31
CA THR A 51 -2.81 -5.93 -2.63
C THR A 51 -2.76 -6.82 -1.38
N VAL A 52 -1.98 -7.89 -1.40
CA VAL A 52 -1.88 -8.84 -0.26
C VAL A 52 -1.06 -8.25 0.89
N GLU A 53 0.03 -7.51 0.62
CA GLU A 53 0.84 -6.89 1.67
C GLU A 53 0.19 -5.65 2.33
N GLN A 54 -0.76 -4.99 1.67
CA GLN A 54 -1.50 -3.86 2.24
C GLN A 54 -2.68 -4.30 3.15
N ASN A 55 -2.83 -5.59 3.38
CA ASN A 55 -4.10 -6.17 3.79
C ASN A 55 -4.27 -6.45 5.29
N ASP A 56 -3.28 -6.15 6.13
CA ASP A 56 -3.39 -6.38 7.57
C ASP A 56 -4.25 -5.31 8.28
N ASN A 57 -4.37 -4.10 7.72
CA ASN A 57 -5.12 -2.99 8.34
C ASN A 57 -6.38 -2.57 7.58
N ASN A 58 -6.61 -3.07 6.36
CA ASN A 58 -7.72 -2.64 5.52
C ASN A 58 -8.98 -3.51 5.65
N PHE A 59 -8.88 -4.75 6.14
CA PHE A 59 -10.07 -5.57 6.42
C PHE A 59 -10.79 -5.20 7.71
N ASP A 60 -10.11 -4.57 8.68
CA ASP A 60 -10.75 -4.10 9.93
C ASP A 60 -11.77 -2.99 9.66
N GLY A 61 -11.60 -2.25 8.56
CA GLY A 61 -12.54 -1.21 8.10
C GLY A 61 -13.65 -1.70 7.18
N ILE A 62 -13.47 -2.81 6.45
CA ILE A 62 -14.44 -3.29 5.45
C ILE A 62 -15.46 -4.25 6.07
N ILE A 63 -15.03 -5.12 6.99
CA ILE A 63 -15.92 -6.10 7.64
C ILE A 63 -16.85 -5.43 8.67
N ASN A 64 -16.44 -4.29 9.24
CA ASN A 64 -17.23 -3.52 10.21
C ASN A 64 -17.97 -2.31 9.60
N ASN A 65 -17.97 -2.13 8.27
CA ASN A 65 -18.69 -1.02 7.65
C ASN A 65 -20.17 -1.38 7.44
N THR A 66 -20.94 -1.44 8.53
CA THR A 66 -22.40 -1.37 8.40
C THR A 66 -22.72 -0.04 7.73
N PRO A 67 -23.37 -0.03 6.54
CA PRO A 67 -23.68 1.21 5.83
C PRO A 67 -24.40 2.16 6.78
N THR A 68 -23.99 3.42 6.74
CA THR A 68 -24.62 4.46 7.57
C THR A 68 -26.03 4.75 7.07
N VAL A 69 -26.89 5.29 7.93
CA VAL A 69 -28.25 5.69 7.54
C VAL A 69 -28.19 6.74 6.43
N ASP A 70 -27.24 7.67 6.48
CA ASP A 70 -27.02 8.70 5.46
C ASP A 70 -26.65 8.12 4.09
N GLU A 71 -25.83 7.07 4.05
CA GLU A 71 -25.48 6.37 2.80
C GLU A 71 -26.69 5.61 2.24
N LEU A 72 -27.51 5.00 3.10
CA LEU A 72 -28.74 4.35 2.68
C LEU A 72 -29.77 5.37 2.17
N GLU A 73 -29.89 6.53 2.80
CA GLU A 73 -30.73 7.64 2.34
C GLU A 73 -30.26 8.17 0.97
N ALA A 74 -28.94 8.31 0.78
CA ALA A 74 -28.38 8.72 -0.50
C ALA A 74 -28.70 7.70 -1.61
N LYS A 75 -28.65 6.39 -1.31
CA LYS A 75 -29.03 5.32 -2.24
C LYS A 75 -30.52 5.36 -2.58
N VAL A 76 -31.39 5.54 -1.58
CA VAL A 76 -32.83 5.73 -1.81
C VAL A 76 -33.08 6.96 -2.68
N LYS A 77 -32.37 8.06 -2.42
CA LYS A 77 -32.47 9.30 -3.19
C LYS A 77 -31.93 9.15 -4.62
N ALA A 78 -30.94 8.28 -4.82
CA ALA A 78 -30.44 7.86 -6.12
C ALA A 78 -31.39 6.91 -6.86
N GLY A 79 -32.50 6.51 -6.23
CA GLY A 79 -33.50 5.60 -6.80
C GLY A 79 -33.15 4.12 -6.65
N GLU A 80 -32.15 3.78 -5.83
CA GLU A 80 -31.77 2.40 -5.52
C GLU A 80 -32.67 1.83 -4.41
N THR A 81 -33.02 0.55 -4.53
CA THR A 81 -33.78 -0.17 -3.50
C THR A 81 -32.84 -0.60 -2.38
N ILE A 82 -33.14 -0.17 -1.15
CA ILE A 82 -32.44 -0.64 0.05
C ILE A 82 -33.26 -1.73 0.76
N SER A 83 -32.58 -2.65 1.45
CA SER A 83 -33.27 -3.64 2.29
C SER A 83 -33.70 -3.03 3.63
N LEU A 84 -34.88 -3.44 4.13
CA LEU A 84 -35.32 -3.11 5.49
C LEU A 84 -34.36 -3.68 6.55
N VAL A 85 -33.72 -4.80 6.24
CA VAL A 85 -32.69 -5.40 7.10
C VAL A 85 -31.46 -4.52 7.18
N ASP A 86 -31.05 -3.92 6.06
CA ASP A 86 -29.89 -3.03 6.00
C ASP A 86 -30.15 -1.74 6.77
N LEU A 87 -31.35 -1.16 6.65
CA LEU A 87 -31.76 -0.01 7.45
C LEU A 87 -31.79 -0.33 8.95
N ALA A 88 -32.32 -1.49 9.34
CA ALA A 88 -32.36 -1.89 10.74
C ALA A 88 -30.94 -2.11 11.32
N ASN A 89 -30.03 -2.66 10.53
CA ASN A 89 -28.63 -2.85 10.92
C ASN A 89 -27.90 -1.50 11.01
N ALA A 90 -28.11 -0.60 10.05
CA ALA A 90 -27.56 0.76 10.05
C ALA A 90 -27.97 1.56 11.30
N VAL A 91 -29.25 1.51 11.67
CA VAL A 91 -29.78 2.17 12.88
C VAL A 91 -29.20 1.58 14.17
N LYS A 92 -29.01 0.26 14.23
CA LYS A 92 -28.37 -0.40 15.37
C LYS A 92 -26.89 -0.02 15.48
N ALA A 93 -26.16 -0.07 14.36
CA ALA A 93 -24.75 0.29 14.29
C ALA A 93 -24.53 1.77 14.62
N ASP A 94 -25.40 2.68 14.19
CA ASP A 94 -25.33 4.10 14.57
C ASP A 94 -25.46 4.30 16.10
N LYS A 95 -26.39 3.55 16.71
CA LYS A 95 -26.59 3.55 18.17
C LYS A 95 -25.41 2.95 18.95
N GLU A 96 -24.69 1.99 18.37
CA GLU A 96 -23.49 1.38 18.96
C GLU A 96 -22.24 2.24 18.75
N ARG A 97 -22.07 2.84 17.57
CA ARG A 97 -21.04 3.86 17.29
C ARG A 97 -21.14 5.06 18.24
N GLY A 98 -22.36 5.49 18.58
CA GLY A 98 -22.59 6.52 19.60
C GLY A 98 -22.15 6.13 21.03
N LYS A 99 -21.96 4.84 21.30
CA LYS A 99 -21.42 4.31 22.58
C LYS A 99 -19.93 4.01 22.53
N GLU A 100 -19.41 3.66 21.36
CA GLU A 100 -18.00 3.30 21.12
C GLU A 100 -17.12 4.49 20.72
N ALA A 101 -17.66 5.71 20.71
CA ALA A 101 -16.90 6.95 20.64
C ALA A 101 -16.06 7.25 21.91
N LYS A 102 -15.36 6.25 22.45
CA LYS A 102 -14.06 6.48 23.09
C LYS A 102 -13.02 6.21 22.02
N PRO A 103 -12.56 7.24 21.27
CA PRO A 103 -11.40 7.06 20.43
C PRO A 103 -10.27 6.56 21.33
N GLU A 104 -9.69 5.41 21.00
CA GLU A 104 -8.44 4.97 21.60
C GLU A 104 -7.43 6.10 21.38
N LYS A 105 -7.21 6.86 22.47
CA LYS A 105 -6.41 8.07 22.45
C LYS A 105 -4.98 7.66 22.17
N LYS A 106 -4.49 7.89 20.94
CA LYS A 106 -3.08 8.22 20.74
C LYS A 106 -2.70 9.24 21.83
N PRO A 107 -1.61 9.04 22.59
CA PRO A 107 -1.29 9.91 23.71
C PRO A 107 -1.28 11.36 23.22
N SER A 108 -2.09 12.21 23.84
CA SER A 108 -2.19 13.62 23.45
C SER A 108 -0.79 14.24 23.49
N ILE A 109 -0.47 15.13 22.54
CA ILE A 109 0.83 15.82 22.46
C ILE A 109 1.22 16.42 23.81
N ARG A 110 0.26 16.87 24.63
CA ARG A 110 0.52 17.36 26.01
C ARG A 110 1.07 16.28 26.95
N ALA A 111 0.57 15.05 26.87
CA ALA A 111 1.08 13.93 27.66
C ALA A 111 2.50 13.55 27.20
N GLN A 112 2.74 13.55 25.89
CA GLN A 112 4.06 13.29 25.31
C GLN A 112 5.07 14.36 25.72
N LEU A 113 4.70 15.65 25.63
CA LEU A 113 5.55 16.76 26.04
C LEU A 113 5.89 16.74 27.54
N ARG A 114 4.96 16.30 28.41
CA ARG A 114 5.24 16.11 29.83
C ARG A 114 6.23 14.97 30.07
N ALA A 115 6.03 13.83 29.39
CA ALA A 115 6.93 12.69 29.49
C ALA A 115 8.36 13.04 29.00
N ASP A 116 8.47 13.80 27.91
CA ASP A 116 9.76 14.24 27.39
C ASP A 116 10.44 15.27 28.30
N LYS A 117 9.69 16.20 28.90
CA LYS A 117 10.26 17.11 29.92
C LYS A 117 10.81 16.36 31.12
N GLU A 118 10.10 15.34 31.60
CA GLU A 118 10.55 14.54 32.75
C GLU A 118 11.77 13.68 32.41
N LYS A 119 11.82 13.10 31.21
CA LYS A 119 13.00 12.39 30.70
C LYS A 119 14.21 13.32 30.53
N ALA A 120 13.99 14.55 30.05
CA ALA A 120 15.04 15.55 29.90
C ALA A 120 15.62 15.99 31.25
N GLN A 121 14.78 16.16 32.28
CA GLN A 121 15.24 16.49 33.64
C GLN A 121 16.05 15.34 34.27
N LYS A 122 15.61 14.09 34.11
CA LYS A 122 16.35 12.91 34.62
C LYS A 122 17.71 12.73 33.95
N LYS A 123 17.84 13.06 32.66
CA LYS A 123 19.14 13.05 31.96
C LYS A 123 20.09 14.14 32.48
N ASN A 124 19.59 15.36 32.67
CA ASN A 124 20.38 16.48 33.21
C ASN A 124 20.87 16.21 34.65
N ALA A 125 20.04 15.60 35.50
CA ALA A 125 20.41 15.25 36.87
C ALA A 125 21.49 14.16 36.92
N LYS A 126 21.44 13.16 36.04
CA LYS A 126 22.48 12.12 35.95
C LYS A 126 23.83 12.66 35.46
N GLN A 127 23.82 13.63 34.54
CA GLN A 127 25.05 14.27 34.06
C GLN A 127 25.72 15.11 35.16
N LYS A 128 24.95 15.85 35.96
CA LYS A 128 25.49 16.60 37.11
C LYS A 128 26.07 15.71 38.22
N LEU A 129 25.51 14.52 38.44
CA LEU A 129 26.04 13.55 39.39
C LEU A 129 27.36 12.93 38.89
N GLN A 130 27.46 12.60 37.60
CA GLN A 130 28.69 12.03 37.02
C GLN A 130 29.84 13.04 36.93
N ASP A 131 29.55 14.33 36.80
CA ASP A 131 30.56 15.40 36.78
C ASP A 131 31.14 15.68 38.18
N LEU A 132 30.30 15.52 39.23
CA LEU A 132 30.69 15.68 40.62
C LEU A 132 31.57 14.53 41.13
N GLU A 133 31.42 13.31 40.61
CA GLU A 133 32.27 12.15 40.97
C GLU A 133 33.62 12.12 40.24
N ARG A 134 33.84 13.00 39.26
CA ARG A 134 35.09 13.11 38.47
C ARG A 134 35.96 14.32 38.83
N SER A 135 35.53 15.13 39.81
CA SER A 135 36.25 16.28 40.36
C SER A 135 36.93 15.92 41.68
#